data_AF-A0A3P1Z9X9-F1
#
_entry.id   AF-A0A3P1Z9X9-F1
#
_cell.length_a   1.000
_cell.length_b   1.000
_cell.length_c   1.000
_cell.angle_alpha   90.00
_cell.angle_beta   90.00
_cell.angle_gamma   90.00
#
_symmetry.space_group_name_H-M   'P 1'
#
loop_
_entity.id
_entity.type
_entity.pdbx_description
1 polymer ?
#
loop_
_entity_poly.entity_id
_entity_poly.type
_entity_poly.pdbx_seq_one_letter_code
_entity_poly.pdbx_strand_id
1 'polypeptide(L)'
;RKLSDKRFYRPTFRMHLTNQEILTKLLSYSQELREHYELYQLLLFHFQEKQTEHFFDLINETLPKVNPIFQTVFRTFLKDKDMIINALELPYSNTKIEATNNLIKV
;
A
#
# COMPACT_ATOMS: atom_id res chain seq x y z
N ARG A 1 -7.51 -7.87 -2.41
CA ARG A 1 -8.80 -7.26 -2.85
C ARG A 1 -9.21 -7.86 -4.19
N LYS A 2 -10.42 -8.41 -4.34
CA LYS A 2 -10.89 -8.96 -5.63
C LYS A 2 -11.34 -7.82 -6.55
N LEU A 3 -10.74 -7.68 -7.73
CA LEU A 3 -11.19 -6.74 -8.74
C LEU A 3 -12.49 -7.27 -9.38
N SER A 4 -13.39 -6.37 -9.76
CA SER A 4 -14.64 -6.76 -10.44
C SER A 4 -14.34 -7.27 -11.86
N ASP A 5 -14.96 -8.40 -12.20
CA ASP A 5 -14.89 -9.01 -13.54
C ASP A 5 -15.84 -8.37 -14.55
N LYS A 6 -16.65 -7.38 -14.12
CA LYS A 6 -17.59 -6.68 -15.00
C LYS A 6 -16.81 -5.74 -15.92
N ARG A 7 -16.94 -5.94 -17.23
CA ARG A 7 -16.41 -5.01 -18.24
C ARG A 7 -17.27 -3.76 -18.34
N PHE A 8 -16.63 -2.61 -18.48
CA PHE A 8 -17.29 -1.33 -18.74
C PHE A 8 -16.46 -0.42 -19.64
N TYR A 9 -17.14 0.47 -20.38
CA TYR A 9 -16.49 1.35 -21.32
C TYR A 9 -15.56 2.34 -20.62
N ARG A 10 -14.32 2.45 -21.09
CA ARG A 10 -13.35 3.45 -20.64
C ARG A 10 -13.00 4.41 -21.78
N PRO A 11 -13.41 5.69 -21.69
CA PRO A 11 -13.09 6.69 -22.70
C PRO A 11 -11.59 6.82 -23.00
N THR A 12 -10.74 6.76 -21.97
CA THR A 12 -9.27 6.86 -22.11
C THR A 12 -8.67 5.77 -23.00
N PHE A 13 -9.26 4.57 -22.98
CA PHE A 13 -8.80 3.43 -23.77
C PHE A 13 -9.67 3.17 -25.01
N ARG A 14 -10.83 3.85 -25.11
CA ARG A 14 -11.85 3.69 -26.17
C ARG A 14 -12.35 2.25 -26.33
N MET A 15 -12.44 1.49 -25.23
CA MET A 15 -12.87 0.08 -25.23
C MET A 15 -13.49 -0.33 -23.89
N HIS A 16 -14.20 -1.46 -23.88
CA HIS A 16 -14.76 -2.06 -22.66
C HIS A 16 -13.71 -2.92 -21.96
N LEU A 17 -13.35 -2.55 -20.73
CA LEU A 17 -12.32 -3.22 -19.94
C LEU A 17 -12.80 -3.51 -18.52
N THR A 18 -12.29 -4.58 -17.92
CA THR A 18 -12.35 -4.81 -16.47
C THR A 18 -11.31 -3.96 -15.74
N ASN A 19 -11.43 -3.86 -14.42
CA ASN A 19 -10.40 -3.16 -13.63
C ASN A 19 -9.03 -3.86 -13.70
N GLN A 20 -9.02 -5.19 -13.83
CA GLN A 20 -7.78 -5.96 -13.98
C GLN A 20 -7.11 -5.67 -15.32
N GLU A 21 -7.88 -5.66 -16.42
CA GLU A 21 -7.33 -5.36 -17.76
C GLU A 21 -6.75 -3.95 -17.83
N ILE A 22 -7.36 -2.98 -17.14
CA ILE A 22 -6.85 -1.61 -17.05
C ILE A 22 -5.56 -1.55 -16.28
N LEU A 23 -5.50 -2.21 -15.12
CA LEU A 23 -4.28 -2.30 -14.34
C LEU A 23 -3.15 -2.89 -15.18
N THR A 24 -3.38 -4.04 -15.82
CA THR A 24 -2.39 -4.67 -16.71
C THR A 24 -1.92 -3.72 -17.80
N LYS A 25 -2.85 -2.96 -18.42
CA LYS A 25 -2.49 -2.00 -19.48
C LYS A 25 -1.69 -0.82 -18.95
N LEU A 26 -2.05 -0.28 -17.79
CA LEU A 26 -1.31 0.82 -17.16
C LEU A 26 0.11 0.38 -16.77
N LEU A 27 0.24 -0.80 -16.17
CA LEU A 27 1.55 -1.35 -15.78
C LEU A 27 2.41 -1.72 -17.01
N SER A 28 1.79 -2.02 -18.16
CA SER A 28 2.54 -2.29 -19.40
C SER A 28 3.25 -1.06 -19.98
N TYR A 29 2.87 0.15 -19.57
CA TYR A 29 3.45 1.39 -20.12
C TYR A 29 4.77 1.80 -19.46
N SER A 30 5.08 1.29 -18.26
CA SER A 30 6.32 1.64 -17.57
C SER A 30 6.78 0.50 -16.66
N GLN A 31 8.01 0.04 -16.90
CA GLN A 31 8.66 -0.97 -16.06
C GLN A 31 8.86 -0.44 -14.64
N GLU A 32 9.27 0.82 -14.48
CA GLU A 32 9.41 1.46 -13.17
C GLU A 32 8.08 1.47 -12.41
N LEU A 33 6.99 1.87 -13.07
CA LEU A 33 5.65 1.87 -12.46
C LEU A 33 5.24 0.46 -12.01
N ARG A 34 5.54 -0.54 -12.84
CA ARG A 34 5.26 -1.94 -12.52
C ARG A 34 6.02 -2.41 -11.29
N GLU A 35 7.32 -2.18 -11.22
CA GLU A 35 8.15 -2.58 -10.09
C GLU A 35 7.69 -1.93 -8.78
N HIS A 36 7.37 -0.62 -8.82
CA HIS A 36 6.89 0.10 -7.64
C HIS A 36 5.49 -0.35 -7.22
N TYR A 37 4.62 -0.68 -8.19
CA TYR A 37 3.31 -1.25 -7.90
C TYR A 37 3.45 -2.62 -7.23
N GLU A 38 4.29 -3.51 -7.76
CA GLU A 38 4.54 -4.85 -7.21
C GLU A 38 5.10 -4.76 -5.78
N LEU A 39 6.06 -3.87 -5.53
CA LEU A 39 6.58 -3.60 -4.20
C LEU A 39 5.49 -3.13 -3.23
N TYR A 40 4.65 -2.18 -3.64
CA TYR A 40 3.54 -1.70 -2.82
C TYR A 40 2.54 -2.83 -2.51
N GLN A 41 2.20 -3.69 -3.48
CA GLN A 41 1.29 -4.80 -3.25
C GLN A 41 1.86 -5.81 -2.24
N LEU A 42 3.17 -6.09 -2.31
CA LEU A 42 3.82 -7.01 -1.39
C LEU A 42 3.90 -6.44 0.03
N LEU A 43 4.24 -5.15 0.17
CA LEU A 43 4.18 -4.44 1.45
C LEU A 43 2.76 -4.46 2.04
N LEU A 44 1.75 -4.16 1.21
CA LEU A 44 0.36 -4.18 1.64
C LEU A 44 -0.09 -5.57 2.08
N PHE A 45 0.36 -6.62 1.39
CA PHE A 45 0.08 -8.00 1.75
C PHE A 45 0.66 -8.34 3.12
N HIS A 46 1.96 -8.12 3.35
CA HIS A 46 2.56 -8.41 4.66
C HIS A 46 1.92 -7.59 5.79
N PHE A 47 1.55 -6.34 5.52
CA PHE A 47 0.83 -5.51 6.49
C PHE A 47 -0.55 -6.08 6.84
N GLN A 48 -1.34 -6.50 5.84
CA GLN A 48 -2.68 -7.06 6.05
C GLN A 48 -2.65 -8.41 6.76
N GLU A 49 -1.69 -9.26 6.43
CA GLU A 49 -1.46 -10.56 7.06
C GLU A 49 -0.72 -10.46 8.41
N LYS A 50 -0.42 -9.24 8.88
CA LYS A 50 0.32 -8.96 10.11
C LYS A 50 1.69 -9.66 10.17
N GLN A 51 2.32 -9.88 9.02
CA GLN A 51 3.65 -10.46 8.89
C GLN A 51 4.71 -9.36 9.05
N THR A 52 4.87 -8.89 10.29
CA THR A 52 5.72 -7.74 10.64
C THR A 52 7.19 -7.92 10.25
N GLU A 53 7.75 -9.11 10.48
CA GLU A 53 9.13 -9.44 10.10
C GLU A 53 9.35 -9.27 8.59
N HIS A 54 8.57 -9.98 7.77
CA HIS A 54 8.65 -9.89 6.31
C HIS A 54 8.39 -8.48 5.76
N PHE A 55 7.50 -7.72 6.40
CA PHE A 55 7.25 -6.31 6.03
C PHE A 55 8.52 -5.46 6.19
N PHE A 56 9.22 -5.58 7.33
CA PHE A 56 10.42 -4.79 7.59
C PHE A 56 11.66 -5.30 6.86
N ASP A 57 11.78 -6.61 6.65
CA ASP A 57 12.85 -7.19 5.84
C ASP A 57 12.78 -6.67 4.40
N LEU A 58 11.58 -6.71 3.79
CA LEU A 58 11.35 -6.16 2.46
C LEU A 58 11.69 -4.66 2.37
N ILE A 59 11.35 -3.88 3.40
CA ILE A 59 11.73 -2.46 3.46
C ILE A 59 13.25 -2.30 3.46
N ASN A 60 13.96 -3.04 4.32
CA ASN A 60 15.43 -2.94 4.42
C ASN A 60 16.13 -3.38 3.13
N GLU A 61 15.68 -4.46 2.49
CA GLU A 61 16.24 -4.96 1.23
C GLU A 61 16.05 -3.98 0.07
N THR A 62 14.91 -3.29 0.04
CA THR A 62 14.54 -2.39 -1.06
C THR A 62 15.02 -0.96 -0.87
N LEU A 63 15.24 -0.52 0.38
CA LEU A 63 15.70 0.83 0.73
C LEU A 63 16.88 1.37 -0.10
N PRO A 64 17.96 0.61 -0.39
CA PRO A 64 19.08 1.14 -1.17
C PRO A 64 18.77 1.35 -2.67
N LYS A 65 17.73 0.70 -3.20
CA LYS A 65 17.41 0.67 -4.64
C LYS A 65 16.09 1.39 -4.98
N VAL A 66 15.23 1.61 -3.99
CA VAL A 66 13.93 2.23 -4.20
C VAL A 66 14.07 3.72 -4.55
N ASN A 67 13.11 4.24 -5.32
CA ASN A 67 13.05 5.64 -5.69
C ASN A 67 13.14 6.55 -4.43
N PRO A 68 13.91 7.66 -4.49
CA PRO A 68 14.12 8.56 -3.35
C PRO A 68 12.84 9.02 -2.63
N ILE A 69 11.72 9.14 -3.35
CA ILE A 69 10.43 9.52 -2.78
C ILE A 69 9.99 8.52 -1.70
N PHE A 70 10.22 7.22 -1.91
CA PHE A 70 9.87 6.17 -0.94
C PHE A 70 10.89 6.03 0.19
N GLN A 71 12.14 6.42 -0.02
CA GLN A 71 13.19 6.27 1.00
C GLN A 71 12.85 6.99 2.29
N THR A 72 12.28 8.20 2.21
CA THR A 72 11.85 8.95 3.39
C THR A 72 10.76 8.21 4.16
N VAL A 73 9.76 7.66 3.46
CA VAL A 73 8.67 6.89 4.08
C VAL A 73 9.22 5.64 4.76
N PHE A 74 10.10 4.91 4.09
CA PHE A 74 10.70 3.69 4.62
C PHE A 74 11.59 3.96 5.83
N ARG A 75 12.36 5.06 5.83
CA ARG A 75 13.13 5.48 7.00
C ARG A 75 12.23 5.81 8.19
N THR A 76 11.09 6.46 7.95
CA THR A 76 10.11 6.71 9.01
C THR A 76 9.55 5.41 9.56
N PHE A 77 9.18 4.45 8.70
CA PHE A 77 8.70 3.14 9.16
C PHE A 77 9.74 2.40 9.99
N LEU A 78 11.01 2.42 9.59
CA LEU A 78 12.09 1.81 10.37
C LEU A 78 12.32 2.49 11.71
N LYS A 79 12.21 3.83 11.75
CA LYS A 79 12.33 4.61 12.99
C LYS A 79 11.21 4.28 13.98
N ASP A 80 9.99 4.12 13.49
CA ASP A 80 8.79 3.87 14.31
C ASP A 80 8.42 2.37 14.34
N LYS A 81 9.39 1.48 14.09
CA LYS A 81 9.18 0.03 13.95
C LYS A 81 8.37 -0.57 15.10
N ASP A 82 8.77 -0.29 16.34
CA ASP A 82 8.09 -0.86 17.52
C ASP A 82 6.64 -0.38 17.61
N MET A 83 6.35 0.87 17.23
CA MET A 83 4.98 1.39 17.24
C MET A 83 4.13 0.71 16.16
N ILE A 84 4.69 0.47 14.99
CA ILE A 84 4.00 -0.21 13.88
C ILE A 84 3.74 -1.68 14.22
N ILE A 85 4.71 -2.38 14.83
CA ILE A 85 4.54 -3.75 15.31
C ILE A 85 3.40 -3.79 16.34
N ASN A 86 3.45 -2.91 17.33
CA ASN A 86 2.39 -2.82 18.35
C ASN A 86 1.02 -2.53 17.73
N ALA A 87 0.93 -1.65 16.72
CA ALA A 87 -0.33 -1.35 16.03
C ALA A 87 -0.87 -2.55 15.23
N LEU A 88 -0.01 -3.45 14.76
CA LEU A 88 -0.41 -4.65 14.02
C LEU A 88 -0.80 -5.80 14.95
N GLU A 89 -0.11 -5.96 16.07
CA GLU A 89 -0.33 -7.04 17.03
C GLU A 89 -1.48 -6.76 18.00
N LEU A 90 -1.56 -5.53 18.53
CA LEU A 90 -2.54 -5.18 19.55
C LEU A 90 -3.94 -4.96 18.93
N PRO A 91 -5.02 -5.33 19.64
CA PRO A 91 -6.40 -5.12 19.18
C PRO A 91 -6.87 -3.66 19.34
N TYR A 92 -5.97 -2.73 19.62
CA TYR A 92 -6.32 -1.34 19.88
C TYR A 92 -6.80 -0.65 18.60
N SER A 93 -8.01 -0.07 18.63
CA SER A 93 -8.55 0.71 17.51
C SER A 93 -8.58 2.20 17.85
N ASN A 94 -8.17 3.05 16.91
CA ASN A 94 -8.21 4.51 17.04
C ASN A 94 -9.63 5.10 17.15
N THR A 95 -10.68 4.29 16.97
CA THR A 95 -12.09 4.73 16.96
C THR A 95 -12.45 5.61 18.16
N LYS A 96 -11.98 5.27 19.37
CA LYS A 96 -12.26 6.06 20.58
C LYS A 96 -11.53 7.41 20.57
N ILE A 97 -10.26 7.43 20.16
CA ILE A 97 -9.47 8.67 20.06
C ILE A 97 -10.07 9.59 19.00
N GLU A 98 -10.43 9.04 17.84
CA GLU A 98 -10.95 9.80 16.70
C GLU A 98 -12.33 10.39 17.02
N ALA A 99 -13.19 9.64 17.72
CA ALA A 99 -14.47 10.16 18.21
C ALA A 99 -14.28 11.36 19.13
N THR A 100 -13.33 11.30 20.08
CA THR A 100 -13.02 12.43 20.97
C THR A 100 -12.43 13.62 20.22
N ASN A 101 -11.50 13.39 19.29
CA ASN A 101 -10.90 14.46 18.47
C ASN A 101 -11.94 15.20 17.63
N ASN A 102 -12.92 14.47 17.07
CA ASN A 102 -13.99 15.09 16.29
C ASN A 102 -14.90 15.95 17.17
N LEU A 103 -15.17 15.57 18.42
CA LEU A 103 -15.94 16.41 19.35
C LEU A 103 -15.23 17.72 19.72
N ILE A 104 -13.90 17.73 19.77
CA ILE A 104 -13.09 18.94 20.08
C ILE A 104 -12.97 19.87 18.86
N LYS A 105 -12.98 19.31 17.65
CA LYS A 105 -12.86 20.07 16.39
C LYS A 105 -14.16 20.77 15.98
N VAL A 106 -15.29 20.44 16.59
CA VAL A 106 -16.62 21.03 16.31
C VAL A 106 -16.79 22.36 17.04
#